data_AF-A0A918XAW1-F1
#
_entry.id   AF-A0A918XAW1-F1
#
_cell.length_a   1.000
_cell.length_b   1.000
_cell.length_c   1.000
_cell.angle_alpha   90.00
_cell.angle_beta   90.00
_cell.angle_gamma   90.00
#
_symmetry.space_group_name_H-M   'P 1'
#
loop_
_entity.id
_entity.type
_entity.pdbx_description
1 polymer ?
#
loop_
_entity_poly.entity_id
_entity_poly.type
_entity_poly.pdbx_seq_one_letter_code
_entity_poly.pdbx_strand_id
1 'polypeptide(L)' 'MNTDLEFRKSSYSGGNGNCVEVADVPGFSAVRDTQHRELGTLTFDSVEWHAFLSTATTASR' A
#
# COMPACT_ATOMS: atom_id res chain seq x y z
N MET A 1 21.75 -6.46 1.29
CA MET A 1 20.62 -6.29 0.35
C MET A 1 19.95 -5.01 0.77
N ASN A 2 20.03 -3.96 -0.06
CA ASN A 2 19.32 -2.72 0.23
C ASN A 2 17.85 -3.00 -0.04
N THR A 3 17.05 -3.17 1.00
CA THR A 3 15.59 -3.34 0.91
C THR A 3 14.98 -1.96 0.65
N ASP A 4 15.37 -1.34 -0.48
CA ASP A 4 14.81 -0.05 -0.88
C ASP A 4 13.38 -0.31 -1.35
N LEU A 5 12.42 0.13 -0.55
CA LEU A 5 11.00 -0.04 -0.84
C LEU A 5 10.62 0.92 -1.97
N GLU A 6 10.40 0.39 -3.17
CA GLU A 6 9.94 1.19 -4.30
C GLU A 6 8.44 1.48 -4.17
N PHE A 7 8.12 2.66 -3.62
CA PHE A 7 6.74 3.09 -3.41
C PHE A 7 6.09 3.63 -4.68
N ARG A 8 4.89 3.13 -4.98
CA ARG A 8 4.00 3.64 -6.04
C ARG A 8 2.82 4.36 -5.42
N LYS A 9 2.61 5.61 -5.82
CA LYS A 9 1.47 6.42 -5.39
C LYS A 9 0.19 5.96 -6.10
N SER A 10 -0.90 5.81 -5.36
CA SER A 10 -2.21 5.46 -5.91
C SER A 10 -2.74 6.58 -6.81
N SER A 11 -3.33 6.23 -7.95
CA SER A 11 -4.00 7.16 -8.88
C SER A 11 -5.22 7.86 -8.25
N TYR A 12 -5.79 7.28 -7.19
CA TYR A 12 -6.90 7.87 -6.43
C TYR A 12 -6.45 8.96 -5.46
N SER A 13 -5.15 9.22 -5.35
CA SER A 13 -4.54 10.21 -4.45
C SER A 13 -4.66 11.66 -4.97
N GLY A 14 -5.85 12.07 -5.42
CA GLY A 14 -6.14 13.40 -5.96
C GLY A 14 -7.32 14.09 -5.29
N GLY A 15 -7.33 15.43 -5.32
CA GLY A 15 -8.46 16.32 -4.97
C GLY A 15 -8.83 16.40 -3.47
N ASN A 16 -9.03 15.27 -2.79
CA ASN A 16 -9.72 15.20 -1.50
C ASN A 16 -8.97 14.39 -0.40
N GLY A 17 -7.64 14.34 -0.43
CA GLY A 17 -6.85 13.97 0.78
C GLY A 17 -6.64 12.48 1.10
N ASN A 18 -7.13 11.54 0.29
CA ASN A 18 -6.90 10.10 0.51
C ASN A 18 -5.63 9.60 -0.18
N CYS A 19 -4.47 10.17 0.16
CA CYS A 19 -3.23 9.90 -0.57
C CYS A 19 -2.46 8.70 0.02
N VAL A 20 -2.40 7.59 -0.72
CA VAL A 20 -1.71 6.36 -0.28
C VAL A 20 -0.63 5.93 -1.27
N GLU A 21 0.46 5.39 -0.73
CA GLU A 21 1.57 4.78 -1.47
C GLU A 21 1.71 3.30 -1.06
N VAL A 22 1.99 2.43 -2.02
CA VAL A 22 2.24 0.99 -1.79
C VAL A 22 3.57 0.57 -2.41
N ALA A 23 4.34 -0.24 -1.70
CA ALA A 23 5.51 -0.94 -2.19
C ALA A 23 5.27 -2.45 -2.09
N ASP A 24 5.46 -3.17 -3.18
CA ASP A 24 5.33 -4.63 -3.22
C ASP A 24 6.73 -5.23 -3.31
N VAL A 25 7.08 -6.10 -2.35
CA VAL A 25 8.36 -6.80 -2.32
C VAL A 25 8.15 -8.29 -2.08
N PRO A 26 9.14 -9.16 -2.40
CA PRO A 26 9.01 -10.57 -2.10
C PRO A 26 8.74 -10.82 -0.61
N GLY A 27 7.57 -11.38 -0.30
CA GLY A 27 7.17 -11.78 1.05
C GLY A 27 6.19 -10.83 1.73
N PHE A 28 6.16 -9.54 1.39
CA PHE A 28 5.23 -8.59 2.03
C PHE A 28 4.94 -7.36 1.17
N SER A 29 3.85 -6.67 1.49
CA SER A 29 3.55 -5.35 0.93
C SER A 29 3.55 -4.30 2.04
N ALA A 30 4.04 -3.11 1.69
CA ALA A 30 4.19 -1.97 2.56
C ALA A 30 3.26 -0.85 2.10
N VAL A 31 2.40 -0.34 2.99
CA VAL A 31 1.46 0.75 2.71
C VAL A 31 1.78 1.92 3.62
N ARG A 32 1.81 3.14 3.06
CA ARG A 32 1.99 4.36 3.85
C ARG A 32 1.13 5.51 3.35
N ASP A 33 0.96 6.48 4.22
CA ASP A 33 0.37 7.76 3.89
C ASP A 33 1.35 8.59 3.04
N THR A 34 0.88 9.14 1.92
CA THR A 34 1.73 9.94 1.02
C THR A 34 2.12 11.29 1.63
N GLN A 35 1.24 11.87 2.45
CA GLN A 35 1.42 13.20 3.06
C GLN A 35 2.28 13.11 4.33
N HIS A 36 2.20 12.00 5.05
CA HIS A 36 2.85 11.78 6.34
C HIS A 36 3.81 10.58 6.29
N ARG A 37 4.78 10.61 5.37
CA ARG A 37 5.73 9.51 5.14
C ARG A 37 6.61 9.21 6.36
N GLU A 38 6.84 10.22 7.18
CA GLU A 38 7.61 10.17 8.42
C GLU A 38 6.93 9.36 9.53
N LEU A 39 5.61 9.14 9.45
CA LEU A 39 4.88 8.34 10.43
C LEU A 39 5.10 6.83 10.26
N GLY A 40 5.84 6.42 9.23
CA GLY A 40 6.23 5.03 9.00
C GLY A 40 5.36 4.33 7.96
N THR A 41 5.28 3.01 8.06
CA THR A 41 4.66 2.15 7.04
C THR A 41 4.00 0.96 7.72
N LEU A 42 2.81 0.59 7.25
CA LEU A 42 2.12 -0.64 7.63
C LEU A 42 2.58 -1.77 6.71
N THR A 43 3.00 -2.90 7.27
CA THR A 43 3.46 -4.06 6.50
C THR A 43 2.50 -5.22 6.66
N PHE A 44 2.21 -5.91 5.57
CA PHE A 44 1.32 -7.06 5.52
C PHE A 44 2.02 -8.22 4.84
N ASP A 45 1.91 -9.43 5.38
CA ASP A 45 2.39 -10.63 4.68
C ASP A 45 1.66 -10.78 3.34
N SER A 46 2.35 -11.35 2.34
CA SER A 46 1.79 -11.55 1.00
C SER A 46 0.46 -12.30 1.00
N VAL A 47 0.23 -13.25 1.91
CA VAL A 47 -1.03 -13.99 2.00
C VAL A 47 -2.17 -13.08 2.47
N GLU A 48 -1.93 -12.29 3.51
CA GLU A 48 -2.91 -11.37 4.08
C GLU A 48 -3.23 -10.23 3.11
N TRP A 49 -2.21 -9.70 2.43
CA TRP A 49 -2.37 -8.64 1.43
C TRP A 49 -3.26 -9.09 0.26
N HIS A 50 -3.05 -10.30 -0.26
CA HIS A 50 -3.91 -10.85 -1.31
C HIS A 50 -5.34 -11.08 -0.84
N ALA A 51 -5.55 -11.58 0.39
CA ALA A 51 -6.88 -11.75 0.95
C ALA A 51 -7.61 -10.40 1.08
N PHE A 52 -6.92 -9.36 1.57
CA PHE A 52 -7.44 -8.01 1.65
C PHE A 52 -7.84 -7.47 0.26
N LEU A 53 -6.98 -7.57 -0.74
CA LEU A 53 -7.29 -7.08 -2.09
C LEU A 53 -8.45 -7.85 -2.72
N SER A 54 -8.51 -9.18 -2.57
CA SER A 54 -9.60 -10.01 -3.08
C SER A 54 -10.95 -9.60 -2.48
N THR A 55 -11.00 -9.31 -1.19
CA THR A 55 -12.23 -8.88 -0.51
C THR A 55 -12.61 -7.45 -0.90
N ALA A 56 -11.66 -6.52 -0.91
CA ALA A 56 -11.89 -5.12 -1.26
C ALA A 56 -12.37 -4.93 -2.71
N THR A 57 -11.86 -5.72 -3.66
CA THR A 57 -12.25 -5.66 -5.07
C THR A 57 -13.57 -6.38 -5.37
N THR A 58 -13.92 -7.39 -4.57
CA THR A 58 -15.24 -8.04 -4.68
C THR A 58 -16.34 -7.16 -4.11
N ALA A 59 -16.07 -6.46 -3.01
CA ALA A 59 -17.02 -5.55 -2.37
C ALA A 59 -17.22 -4.22 -3.11
N SER A 60 -16.32 -3.85 -4.03
CA SER A 60 -16.43 -2.63 -4.85
C SER A 60 -17.18 -2.84 -6.18
N ARG A 61 -17.75 -4.04 -6.39
CA ARG A 61 -18.52 -4.42 -7.57
C ARG A 61 -20.00 -4.54 -7.24
#